data_AF-A0A1I8BXD6-F1
#
_entry.id   AF-A0A1I8BXD6-F1
#
_cell.length_a   1.000
_cell.length_b   1.000
_cell.length_c   1.000
_cell.angle_alpha   90.00
_cell.angle_beta   90.00
_cell.angle_gamma   90.00
#
_symmetry.space_group_name_H-M   'P 1'
#
loop_
_entity.id
_entity.type
_entity.pdbx_description
1 polymer ?
#
loop_
_entity_poly.entity_id
_entity_poly.type
_entity_poly.pdbx_seq_one_letter_code
_entity_poly.pdbx_strand_id
1 'polypeptide(L)'
;MSTSSSSTHRSKPKIIYDKQWQMTMPKLKLLVKKIFIFHATLIIGICEIKLVGNFCANRLIGYRQGNLRRFASIIALEWAMFHLDLPIYLHLFSVFNSKLNILRAKNERLRIYCLIGFVLLLLMAHLTYLFYVVESFEVNSFIYDLSAICNGIWIHLCLFCYGFMAYNIGMRMLSAFVSGRKLLDRLFSIPCIKFITLNRKFQVGLTLILTALLSFSHWYSSDKFVIRHQQLYLPRHTSTKHPLKVAVLTDLHAGAAVYAEQIAKAVENVNKINDLDAVFLIGDIIDAPRDLIEERVESLRHLRSHFGTFFVTGNHEYYYGNVNEWFELFESYGIKILKNRLHNHEMDVTAIKACPLNETTIVLEHNPSATKQILAFSENFSRPVDLILSGHTHAGQFLIVAPLARLFLPYFYGHYSLNNGAQLFVSAGTLFQNAPMKTPFMSEIWILEIKPFKN
;
A
#
# COMPACT_ATOMS: atom_id res chain seq x y z
N MET A 1 66.23 40.41 -26.35
CA MET A 1 65.78 39.93 -25.02
C MET A 1 64.52 40.66 -24.61
N SER A 2 63.65 40.00 -23.85
CA SER A 2 62.34 40.41 -23.32
C SER A 2 61.11 40.23 -24.23
N THR A 3 60.65 38.98 -24.25
CA THR A 3 59.25 38.61 -24.48
C THR A 3 58.45 38.93 -23.20
N SER A 4 57.51 39.87 -23.25
CA SER A 4 56.51 40.05 -22.18
C SER A 4 55.21 39.32 -22.55
N SER A 5 54.90 38.32 -21.74
CA SER A 5 53.73 37.46 -21.82
C SER A 5 52.43 38.25 -21.56
N SER A 6 51.50 38.23 -22.52
CA SER A 6 50.11 38.65 -22.30
C SER A 6 49.38 37.57 -21.49
N SER A 7 49.28 37.78 -20.18
CA SER A 7 48.47 36.94 -19.31
C SER A 7 46.98 37.15 -19.60
N THR A 8 46.33 36.09 -20.02
CA THR A 8 44.89 35.98 -20.23
C THR A 8 44.12 36.26 -18.93
N HIS A 9 43.34 37.34 -18.90
CA HIS A 9 42.31 37.54 -17.89
C HIS A 9 41.16 36.55 -18.15
N ARG A 10 41.27 35.33 -17.60
CA ARG A 10 40.09 34.48 -17.40
C ARG A 10 39.16 35.18 -16.40
N SER A 11 38.03 35.66 -16.90
CA SER A 11 36.93 36.14 -16.07
C SER A 11 36.55 35.06 -15.07
N LYS A 12 36.52 35.41 -13.77
CA LYS A 12 36.04 34.52 -12.71
C LYS A 12 34.60 34.11 -13.06
N PRO A 13 34.23 32.81 -12.96
CA PRO A 13 32.85 32.40 -13.22
C PRO A 13 31.91 33.17 -12.30
N LYS A 14 30.94 33.89 -12.88
CA LYS A 14 29.84 34.52 -12.14
C LYS A 14 29.18 33.42 -11.30
N ILE A 15 29.20 33.58 -9.98
CA ILE A 15 28.50 32.67 -9.05
C ILE A 15 27.01 32.73 -9.42
N ILE A 16 26.49 31.62 -9.94
CA ILE A 16 25.10 31.52 -10.43
C ILE A 16 24.14 31.31 -9.25
N TYR A 17 24.63 30.75 -8.15
CA TYR A 17 23.88 30.55 -6.91
C TYR A 17 23.85 31.82 -6.04
N ASP A 18 22.67 32.44 -5.97
CA ASP A 18 22.40 33.64 -5.20
C ASP A 18 22.73 33.44 -3.69
N LYS A 19 23.43 34.42 -3.09
CA LYS A 19 23.79 34.42 -1.66
C LYS A 19 22.57 34.24 -0.75
N GLN A 20 21.39 34.62 -1.21
CA GLN A 20 20.12 34.47 -0.47
C GLN A 20 19.77 33.01 -0.12
N TRP A 21 20.31 32.03 -0.82
CA TRP A 21 20.03 30.59 -0.61
C TRP A 21 21.12 29.85 0.18
N GLN A 22 22.18 30.55 0.62
CA GLN A 22 23.27 29.93 1.36
C GLN A 22 22.86 29.60 2.80
N MET A 23 22.97 28.33 3.17
CA MET A 23 22.69 27.88 4.53
C MET A 23 23.95 27.97 5.39
N THR A 24 23.89 28.75 6.48
CA THR A 24 24.97 28.82 7.46
C THR A 24 24.98 27.57 8.35
N MET A 25 26.14 27.17 8.90
CA MET A 25 26.25 26.03 9.82
C MET A 25 25.26 26.07 11.02
N PRO A 26 25.03 27.21 11.71
CA PRO A 26 24.02 27.26 12.77
C PRO A 26 22.60 26.98 12.29
N LYS A 27 22.21 27.53 11.12
CA LYS A 27 20.91 27.25 10.49
C LYS A 27 20.76 25.79 10.06
N LEU A 28 21.84 25.17 9.58
CA LEU A 28 21.86 23.73 9.27
C LEU A 28 21.62 22.89 10.52
N LYS A 29 22.34 23.15 11.62
CA LYS A 29 22.14 22.45 12.90
C LYS A 29 20.71 22.58 13.40
N LEU A 30 20.12 23.78 13.32
CA LEU A 30 18.73 24.01 13.71
C LEU A 30 17.75 23.24 12.81
N LEU A 31 17.98 23.22 11.49
CA LEU A 31 17.15 22.48 10.54
C LEU A 31 17.19 20.97 10.82
N VAL A 32 18.39 20.41 11.01
CA VAL A 32 18.57 18.99 11.36
C VAL A 32 17.85 18.66 12.67
N LYS A 33 17.99 19.51 13.70
CA LYS A 33 17.27 19.33 14.97
C LYS A 33 15.75 19.33 14.79
N LYS A 34 15.20 20.25 13.98
CA LYS A 34 13.76 20.30 13.70
C LYS A 34 13.26 19.06 12.96
N ILE A 35 14.02 18.60 11.96
CA ILE A 35 13.71 17.37 11.21
C ILE A 35 13.73 16.17 12.16
N PHE A 36 14.74 16.06 13.03
CA PHE A 36 14.84 14.98 14.00
C PHE A 36 13.65 14.97 14.96
N ILE A 37 13.32 16.11 15.57
CA ILE A 37 12.18 16.21 16.50
C ILE A 37 10.88 15.80 15.81
N PHE A 38 10.63 16.30 14.59
CA PHE A 38 9.43 15.97 13.82
C PHE A 38 9.28 14.46 13.57
N HIS A 39 10.35 13.78 13.17
CA HIS A 39 10.29 12.33 12.93
C HIS A 39 10.21 11.54 14.24
N ALA A 40 10.87 12.02 15.30
CA ALA A 40 10.81 11.38 16.62
C ALA A 40 9.39 11.42 17.19
N THR A 41 8.70 12.56 17.15
CA THR A 41 7.31 12.67 17.65
C THR A 41 6.35 11.79 16.86
N LEU A 42 6.51 11.73 15.53
CA LEU A 42 5.74 10.86 14.67
C LEU A 42 5.91 9.38 15.06
N ILE A 43 7.17 8.90 15.13
CA ILE A 43 7.47 7.49 15.40
C ILE A 43 7.06 7.08 16.82
N ILE A 44 7.40 7.91 17.82
CA ILE A 44 7.08 7.62 19.22
C ILE A 44 5.57 7.49 19.41
N GLY A 45 4.78 8.41 18.85
CA GLY A 45 3.31 8.33 18.95
C GLY A 45 2.74 7.05 18.32
N ILE A 46 3.22 6.67 17.12
CA ILE A 46 2.80 5.40 16.49
C ILE A 46 3.15 4.19 17.36
N CYS A 47 4.35 4.17 17.93
CA CYS A 47 4.81 3.08 18.80
C CYS A 47 3.97 2.98 20.08
N GLU A 48 3.69 4.11 20.73
CA GLU A 48 2.87 4.16 21.95
C GLU A 48 1.44 3.68 21.69
N ILE A 49 0.80 4.17 20.63
CA ILE A 49 -0.56 3.75 20.25
C ILE A 49 -0.62 2.25 19.97
N LYS A 50 0.34 1.72 19.19
CA LYS A 50 0.39 0.28 18.88
C LYS A 50 0.68 -0.57 20.12
N LEU A 51 1.58 -0.11 21.00
CA LEU A 51 1.91 -0.82 22.24
C LEU A 51 0.68 -0.95 23.15
N VAL A 52 -0.01 0.16 23.39
CA VAL A 52 -1.23 0.19 24.22
C VAL A 52 -2.35 -0.62 23.57
N GLY A 53 -2.57 -0.42 22.27
CA GLY A 53 -3.60 -1.15 21.52
C GLY A 53 -3.41 -2.66 21.57
N ASN A 54 -2.18 -3.14 21.32
CA ASN A 54 -1.86 -4.56 21.39
C ASN A 54 -1.99 -5.13 22.81
N PHE A 55 -1.54 -4.38 23.82
CA PHE A 55 -1.67 -4.78 25.21
C PHE A 55 -3.14 -5.00 25.62
N CYS A 56 -4.04 -4.10 25.20
CA CYS A 56 -5.47 -4.21 25.47
C CYS A 56 -6.12 -5.33 24.64
N ALA A 57 -5.78 -5.44 23.36
CA ALA A 57 -6.37 -6.43 22.45
C ALA A 57 -6.01 -7.88 22.80
N ASN A 58 -4.80 -8.13 23.31
CA ASN A 58 -4.37 -9.49 23.68
C ASN A 58 -5.17 -10.09 24.85
N ARG A 59 -6.03 -9.31 25.52
CA ARG A 59 -6.95 -9.76 26.57
C ARG A 59 -8.35 -10.11 26.06
N LEU A 60 -8.60 -9.88 24.77
CA LEU A 60 -9.88 -10.12 24.10
C LEU A 60 -9.74 -11.29 23.11
N ILE A 61 -10.86 -11.78 22.58
CA ILE A 61 -10.91 -12.89 21.63
C ILE A 61 -11.85 -12.53 20.46
N GLY A 62 -11.56 -13.05 19.26
CA GLY A 62 -12.44 -12.99 18.09
C GLY A 62 -12.72 -11.55 17.65
N TYR A 63 -13.98 -11.25 17.34
CA TYR A 63 -14.39 -9.92 16.84
C TYR A 63 -13.94 -8.78 17.75
N ARG A 64 -14.12 -8.89 19.07
CA ARG A 64 -13.75 -7.81 20.02
C ARG A 64 -12.26 -7.49 19.98
N GLN A 65 -11.43 -8.52 19.81
CA GLN A 65 -9.99 -8.35 19.67
C GLN A 65 -9.62 -7.72 18.32
N GLY A 66 -10.18 -8.25 17.22
CA GLY A 66 -9.94 -7.73 15.88
C GLY A 66 -10.35 -6.28 15.74
N ASN A 67 -11.54 -5.95 16.24
CA ASN A 67 -12.08 -4.59 16.26
C ASN A 67 -11.18 -3.61 17.03
N LEU A 68 -10.67 -4.00 18.20
CA LEU A 68 -9.76 -3.15 18.98
C LEU A 68 -8.39 -2.97 18.31
N ARG A 69 -7.83 -4.02 17.69
CA ARG A 69 -6.59 -3.93 16.89
C ARG A 69 -6.77 -3.00 15.68
N ARG A 70 -7.91 -3.10 14.99
CA ARG A 70 -8.29 -2.18 13.91
C ARG A 70 -8.38 -0.75 14.42
N PHE A 71 -9.09 -0.52 15.54
CA PHE A 71 -9.23 0.82 16.14
C PHE A 71 -7.87 1.44 16.49
N ALA A 72 -6.99 0.70 17.17
CA ALA A 72 -5.64 1.17 17.47
C ALA A 72 -4.82 1.49 16.20
N SER A 73 -4.99 0.68 15.14
CA SER A 73 -4.35 0.92 13.85
C SER A 73 -4.86 2.18 13.16
N ILE A 74 -6.16 2.45 13.22
CA ILE A 74 -6.79 3.69 12.72
C ILE A 74 -6.23 4.91 13.48
N ILE A 75 -6.18 4.86 14.82
CA ILE A 75 -5.63 5.99 15.61
C ILE A 75 -4.15 6.24 15.28
N ALA A 76 -3.35 5.18 15.10
CA ALA A 76 -1.96 5.33 14.69
C ALA A 76 -1.82 5.93 13.28
N LEU A 77 -2.73 5.57 12.36
CA LEU A 77 -2.76 6.11 11.02
C LEU A 77 -3.18 7.59 11.01
N GLU A 78 -4.23 7.96 11.75
CA GLU A 78 -4.69 9.34 11.94
C GLU A 78 -3.57 10.24 12.51
N TRP A 79 -2.84 9.73 13.52
CA TRP A 79 -1.68 10.41 14.06
C TRP A 79 -0.60 10.65 12.99
N ALA A 80 -0.34 9.65 12.16
CA ALA A 80 0.60 9.78 11.06
C ALA A 80 0.13 10.80 10.03
N MET A 81 -1.12 10.71 9.57
CA MET A 81 -1.70 11.61 8.59
C MET A 81 -1.59 13.07 9.04
N PHE A 82 -1.97 13.36 10.29
CA PHE A 82 -1.89 14.70 10.86
C PHE A 82 -0.46 15.28 10.82
N HIS A 83 0.56 14.46 11.07
CA HIS A 83 1.96 14.89 10.95
C HIS A 83 2.35 15.16 9.49
N LEU A 84 1.87 14.30 8.57
CA LEU A 84 2.21 14.36 7.15
C LEU A 84 1.52 15.52 6.41
N ASP A 85 0.41 16.05 6.93
CA ASP A 85 -0.31 17.21 6.38
C ASP A 85 0.52 18.49 6.36
N LEU A 86 1.33 18.71 7.40
CA LEU A 86 2.08 19.96 7.53
C LEU A 86 3.07 20.16 6.36
N PRO A 87 3.89 19.17 5.98
CA PRO A 87 4.71 19.28 4.77
C PRO A 87 3.94 19.51 3.48
N ILE A 88 2.76 18.90 3.30
CA ILE A 88 1.90 19.12 2.13
C ILE A 88 1.48 20.59 2.09
N TYR A 89 0.98 21.12 3.21
CA TYR A 89 0.61 22.52 3.35
C TYR A 89 1.79 23.46 3.04
N LEU A 90 2.94 23.23 3.67
CA LEU A 90 4.13 24.06 3.50
C LEU A 90 4.61 24.11 2.04
N HIS A 91 4.52 22.98 1.32
CA HIS A 91 4.88 22.90 -0.08
C HIS A 91 3.89 23.64 -0.97
N LEU A 92 2.60 23.26 -0.91
CA LEU A 92 1.55 23.81 -1.78
C LEU A 92 1.38 25.32 -1.59
N PHE A 93 1.40 25.82 -0.35
CA PHE A 93 1.20 27.25 -0.06
C PHE A 93 2.48 28.09 -0.14
N SER A 94 3.62 27.48 -0.49
CA SER A 94 4.88 28.21 -0.69
C SER A 94 4.78 29.28 -1.79
N VAL A 95 3.89 29.10 -2.77
CA VAL A 95 3.65 30.06 -3.86
C VAL A 95 3.06 31.38 -3.37
N PHE A 96 2.26 31.35 -2.30
CA PHE A 96 1.61 32.53 -1.71
C PHE A 96 2.52 33.30 -0.76
N ASN A 97 3.59 32.67 -0.26
CA ASN A 97 4.60 33.30 0.62
C ASN A 97 5.71 34.02 -0.15
N SER A 98 5.66 34.06 -1.49
CA SER A 98 6.67 34.75 -2.31
C SER A 98 6.48 36.28 -2.27
N LYS A 99 7.56 37.03 -2.02
CA LYS A 99 7.59 38.51 -1.86
C LYS A 99 7.17 39.33 -3.12
N LEU A 100 6.60 38.72 -4.16
CA LEU A 100 6.27 39.41 -5.42
C LEU A 100 4.93 40.15 -5.31
N ASN A 101 5.02 41.47 -5.42
CA ASN A 101 4.18 42.44 -4.74
C ASN A 101 3.11 43.12 -5.63
N ILE A 102 2.73 42.56 -6.78
CA ILE A 102 2.01 43.35 -7.80
C ILE A 102 0.47 43.17 -7.77
N LEU A 103 -0.09 42.15 -7.10
CA LEU A 103 -1.55 41.91 -7.05
C LEU A 103 -2.04 41.29 -5.71
N ARG A 104 -1.82 41.96 -4.57
CA ARG A 104 -2.10 41.40 -3.23
C ARG A 104 -3.58 41.05 -2.96
N ALA A 105 -4.54 41.91 -3.35
CA ALA A 105 -5.95 41.72 -2.99
C ALA A 105 -6.66 40.58 -3.74
N LYS A 106 -6.39 40.39 -5.05
CA LYS A 106 -6.94 39.24 -5.82
C LYS A 106 -6.32 37.91 -5.40
N ASN A 107 -5.03 37.91 -5.04
CA ASN A 107 -4.34 36.72 -4.55
C ASN A 107 -4.78 36.29 -3.16
N GLU A 108 -5.25 37.21 -2.31
CA GLU A 108 -5.71 36.87 -0.96
C GLU A 108 -7.02 36.07 -0.98
N ARG A 109 -8.02 36.50 -1.77
CA ARG A 109 -9.25 35.71 -1.94
C ARG A 109 -8.98 34.34 -2.55
N LEU A 110 -8.17 34.29 -3.61
CA LEU A 110 -7.78 33.02 -4.23
C LEU A 110 -7.05 32.12 -3.23
N ARG A 111 -6.11 32.67 -2.45
CA ARG A 111 -5.42 31.93 -1.38
C ARG A 111 -6.39 31.37 -0.36
N ILE A 112 -7.38 32.15 0.07
CA ILE A 112 -8.41 31.72 1.01
C ILE A 112 -9.23 30.58 0.41
N TYR A 113 -9.69 30.68 -0.84
CA TYR A 113 -10.44 29.59 -1.49
C TYR A 113 -9.59 28.32 -1.67
N CYS A 114 -8.32 28.46 -2.07
CA CYS A 114 -7.40 27.32 -2.12
C CYS A 114 -7.18 26.70 -0.73
N LEU A 115 -7.09 27.52 0.32
CA LEU A 115 -6.95 27.06 1.70
C LEU A 115 -8.20 26.30 2.16
N ILE A 116 -9.39 26.84 1.92
CA ILE A 116 -10.65 26.19 2.25
C ILE A 116 -10.75 24.84 1.51
N GLY A 117 -10.53 24.83 0.18
CA GLY A 117 -10.57 23.60 -0.60
C GLY A 117 -9.54 22.57 -0.14
N PHE A 118 -8.33 23.00 0.22
CA PHE A 118 -7.29 22.13 0.76
C PHE A 118 -7.67 21.56 2.13
N VAL A 119 -8.15 22.38 3.05
CA VAL A 119 -8.60 21.93 4.37
C VAL A 119 -9.77 20.95 4.23
N LEU A 120 -10.72 21.21 3.34
CA LEU A 120 -11.81 20.27 3.06
C LEU A 120 -11.28 18.94 2.50
N LEU A 121 -10.30 18.96 1.60
CA LEU A 121 -9.66 17.76 1.08
C LEU A 121 -8.99 16.95 2.20
N LEU A 122 -8.26 17.61 3.12
CA LEU A 122 -7.64 16.94 4.27
C LEU A 122 -8.71 16.36 5.20
N LEU A 123 -9.71 17.15 5.57
CA LEU A 123 -10.81 16.68 6.42
C LEU A 123 -11.52 15.47 5.82
N MET A 124 -11.78 15.48 4.51
CA MET A 124 -12.36 14.34 3.80
C MET A 124 -11.40 13.14 3.78
N ALA A 125 -10.10 13.34 3.53
CA ALA A 125 -9.13 12.24 3.57
C ALA A 125 -9.13 11.52 4.93
N HIS A 126 -9.06 12.29 6.02
CA HIS A 126 -9.14 11.79 7.40
C HIS A 126 -10.48 11.12 7.71
N LEU A 127 -11.60 11.67 7.23
CA LEU A 127 -12.93 11.13 7.49
C LEU A 127 -13.10 9.68 7.01
N THR A 128 -12.37 9.28 5.97
CA THR A 128 -12.35 7.90 5.46
C THR A 128 -12.12 6.87 6.55
N TYR A 129 -11.16 7.11 7.44
CA TYR A 129 -10.80 6.15 8.49
C TYR A 129 -11.71 6.25 9.71
N LEU A 130 -12.33 7.41 9.95
CA LEU A 130 -13.35 7.56 10.99
C LEU A 130 -14.61 6.75 10.67
N PHE A 131 -14.95 6.57 9.39
CA PHE A 131 -16.07 5.71 9.00
C PHE A 131 -15.87 4.24 9.40
N TYR A 132 -14.63 3.78 9.55
CA TYR A 132 -14.37 2.44 10.07
C TYR A 132 -14.65 2.29 11.57
N VAL A 133 -14.78 3.38 12.32
CA VAL A 133 -15.09 3.39 13.76
C VAL A 133 -16.58 3.56 14.01
N VAL A 134 -17.28 4.28 13.14
CA VAL A 134 -18.70 4.60 13.32
C VAL A 134 -19.56 3.48 12.74
N GLU A 135 -20.04 2.58 13.61
CA GLU A 135 -20.91 1.44 13.23
C GLU A 135 -22.22 1.87 12.52
N SER A 136 -22.66 3.12 12.70
CA SER A 136 -23.91 3.63 12.15
C SER A 136 -23.81 4.32 10.79
N PHE A 137 -22.61 4.46 10.22
CA PHE A 137 -22.49 5.02 8.88
C PHE A 137 -22.84 3.95 7.86
N GLU A 138 -23.90 4.18 7.09
CA GLU A 138 -24.28 3.32 5.98
C GLU A 138 -23.05 3.06 5.11
N VAL A 139 -22.79 1.77 4.83
CA VAL A 139 -21.66 1.24 4.05
C VAL A 139 -21.69 1.74 2.58
N ASN A 140 -22.50 2.74 2.26
CA ASN A 140 -22.79 3.23 0.92
C ASN A 140 -23.15 4.72 0.91
N SER A 141 -22.48 5.53 1.71
CA SER A 141 -22.67 6.98 1.60
C SER A 141 -21.79 7.53 0.47
N PHE A 142 -22.36 8.38 -0.38
CA PHE A 142 -21.60 9.21 -1.32
C PHE A 142 -20.44 9.96 -0.62
N ILE A 143 -20.62 10.27 0.67
CA ILE A 143 -19.60 10.90 1.51
C ILE A 143 -18.39 9.97 1.72
N TYR A 144 -18.61 8.66 1.91
CA TYR A 144 -17.54 7.68 2.02
C TYR A 144 -16.74 7.58 0.71
N ASP A 145 -17.41 7.48 -0.44
CA ASP A 145 -16.70 7.42 -1.73
C ASP A 145 -15.87 8.69 -1.96
N LEU A 146 -16.45 9.86 -1.67
CA LEU A 146 -15.75 11.12 -1.76
C LEU A 146 -14.55 11.19 -0.79
N SER A 147 -14.72 10.76 0.46
CA SER A 147 -13.65 10.71 1.45
C SER A 147 -12.53 9.78 0.99
N ALA A 148 -12.86 8.59 0.52
CA ALA A 148 -11.92 7.58 0.07
C ALA A 148 -11.12 8.05 -1.17
N ILE A 149 -11.76 8.76 -2.10
CA ILE A 149 -11.09 9.42 -3.22
C ILE A 149 -10.15 10.52 -2.71
N CYS A 150 -10.60 11.38 -1.79
CA CYS A 150 -9.76 12.41 -1.17
C CYS A 150 -8.54 11.80 -0.47
N ASN A 151 -8.70 10.67 0.21
CA ASN A 151 -7.62 9.93 0.84
C ASN A 151 -6.61 9.39 -0.19
N GLY A 152 -7.10 8.83 -1.31
CA GLY A 152 -6.24 8.41 -2.42
C GLY A 152 -5.42 9.59 -3.00
N ILE A 153 -6.06 10.74 -3.22
CA ILE A 153 -5.39 11.97 -3.66
C ILE A 153 -4.35 12.42 -2.63
N TRP A 154 -4.68 12.35 -1.34
CA TRP A 154 -3.78 12.70 -0.24
C TRP A 154 -2.51 11.80 -0.23
N ILE A 155 -2.65 10.49 -0.47
CA ILE A 155 -1.51 9.56 -0.60
C ILE A 155 -0.60 9.98 -1.77
N HIS A 156 -1.16 10.33 -2.94
CA HIS A 156 -0.37 10.82 -4.07
C HIS A 156 0.27 12.19 -3.80
N LEU A 157 -0.42 13.10 -3.09
CA LEU A 157 0.15 14.38 -2.67
C LEU A 157 1.35 14.19 -1.75
N CYS A 158 1.29 13.23 -0.82
CA CYS A 158 2.41 12.86 0.02
C CYS A 158 3.66 12.58 -0.82
N LEU A 159 3.56 11.85 -1.95
CA LEU A 159 4.70 11.56 -2.82
C LEU A 159 5.48 12.80 -3.20
N PHE A 160 4.78 13.70 -3.87
CA PHE A 160 5.40 14.77 -4.60
C PHE A 160 5.78 15.89 -3.64
N CYS A 161 4.97 16.13 -2.62
CA CYS A 161 5.30 17.07 -1.56
C CYS A 161 6.55 16.63 -0.81
N TYR A 162 6.64 15.35 -0.39
CA TYR A 162 7.83 14.85 0.30
C TYR A 162 9.04 14.74 -0.63
N GLY A 163 8.87 14.31 -1.88
CA GLY A 163 9.93 14.25 -2.88
C GLY A 163 10.55 15.62 -3.13
N PHE A 164 9.73 16.65 -3.39
CA PHE A 164 10.22 18.01 -3.54
C PHE A 164 10.76 18.57 -2.23
N MET A 165 10.15 18.30 -1.08
CA MET A 165 10.66 18.76 0.20
C MET A 165 12.05 18.18 0.50
N ALA A 166 12.22 16.86 0.39
CA ALA A 166 13.49 16.17 0.58
C ALA A 166 14.56 16.70 -0.39
N TYR A 167 14.19 16.86 -1.66
CA TYR A 167 15.07 17.48 -2.66
C TYR A 167 15.51 18.88 -2.23
N ASN A 168 14.57 19.74 -1.86
CA ASN A 168 14.86 21.12 -1.45
C ASN A 168 15.70 21.21 -0.16
N ILE A 169 15.42 20.34 0.81
CA ILE A 169 16.21 20.23 2.05
C ILE A 169 17.63 19.76 1.72
N GLY A 170 17.78 18.70 0.92
CA GLY A 170 19.08 18.17 0.49
C GLY A 170 19.93 19.24 -0.21
N MET A 171 19.33 20.01 -1.12
CA MET A 171 20.01 21.11 -1.81
C MET A 171 20.45 22.22 -0.85
N ARG A 172 19.64 22.54 0.17
CA ARG A 172 20.02 23.50 1.22
C ARG A 172 21.15 22.95 2.10
N MET A 173 21.12 21.66 2.44
CA MET A 173 22.17 21.00 3.22
C MET A 173 23.49 21.03 2.45
N LEU A 174 23.48 20.71 1.15
CA LEU A 174 24.65 20.81 0.28
C LEU A 174 25.20 22.24 0.22
N SER A 175 24.34 23.26 0.17
CA SER A 175 24.78 24.65 0.10
C SER A 175 25.53 25.14 1.35
N ALA A 176 25.44 24.42 2.48
CA ALA A 176 26.22 24.71 3.67
C ALA A 176 27.72 24.44 3.49
N PHE A 177 28.09 23.51 2.61
CA PHE A 177 29.49 23.11 2.38
C PHE A 177 30.08 23.79 1.13
N VAL A 178 31.37 24.11 1.18
CA VAL A 178 32.09 24.74 0.03
C VAL A 178 32.05 23.83 -1.21
N SER A 179 32.32 22.54 -1.03
CA SER A 179 32.26 21.53 -2.10
C SER A 179 30.84 21.39 -2.65
N GLY A 180 29.83 21.36 -1.77
CA GLY A 180 28.43 21.31 -2.16
C GLY A 180 28.02 22.53 -2.99
N ARG A 181 28.44 23.75 -2.63
CA ARG A 181 28.19 24.95 -3.45
C ARG A 181 28.78 24.85 -4.86
N LYS A 182 30.02 24.34 -5.00
CA LYS A 182 30.62 24.13 -6.33
C LYS A 182 29.83 23.11 -7.17
N LEU A 183 29.31 22.06 -6.54
CA LEU A 183 28.44 21.09 -7.21
C LEU A 183 27.12 21.73 -7.64
N LEU A 184 26.48 22.50 -6.76
CA LEU A 184 25.23 23.22 -7.05
C LEU A 184 25.41 24.22 -8.20
N ASP A 185 26.52 24.97 -8.24
CA ASP A 185 26.82 25.89 -9.34
C ASP A 185 26.94 25.15 -10.68
N ARG A 186 27.55 23.95 -10.69
CA ARG A 186 27.59 23.09 -11.89
C ARG A 186 26.21 22.57 -12.27
N LEU A 187 25.43 22.05 -11.33
CA LEU A 187 24.07 21.55 -11.59
C LEU A 187 23.16 22.66 -12.13
N PHE A 188 23.25 23.87 -11.56
CA PHE A 188 22.45 25.02 -12.00
C PHE A 188 23.00 25.73 -13.25
N SER A 189 24.14 25.28 -13.79
CA SER A 189 24.54 25.67 -15.14
C SER A 189 23.61 25.08 -16.19
N ILE A 190 22.92 23.97 -15.87
CA ILE A 190 21.89 23.36 -16.71
C ILE A 190 20.56 24.10 -16.48
N PRO A 191 19.99 24.81 -17.49
CA PRO A 191 18.83 25.68 -17.29
C PRO A 191 17.58 24.95 -16.79
N CYS A 192 17.32 23.72 -17.27
CA CYS A 192 16.16 22.95 -16.85
C CYS A 192 16.24 22.57 -15.36
N ILE A 193 17.40 22.10 -14.88
CA ILE A 193 17.60 21.77 -13.47
C ILE A 193 17.43 23.01 -12.61
N LYS A 194 18.02 24.14 -13.00
CA LYS A 194 17.86 25.41 -12.29
C LYS A 194 16.40 25.83 -12.21
N PHE A 195 15.65 25.73 -13.31
CA PHE A 195 14.24 26.08 -13.38
C PHE A 195 13.39 25.21 -12.45
N ILE A 196 13.50 23.88 -12.57
CA ILE A 196 12.76 22.91 -11.73
C ILE A 196 13.07 23.15 -10.25
N THR A 197 14.33 23.45 -9.91
CA THR A 197 14.79 23.57 -8.51
C THR A 197 14.38 24.87 -7.84
N LEU A 198 14.49 25.99 -8.56
CA LEU A 198 14.32 27.31 -7.95
C LEU A 198 12.90 27.87 -8.13
N ASN A 199 12.15 27.38 -9.13
CA ASN A 199 10.79 27.85 -9.38
C ASN A 199 9.76 27.09 -8.53
N ARG A 200 9.37 27.69 -7.40
CA ARG A 200 8.35 27.14 -6.48
C ARG A 200 7.00 26.94 -7.14
N LYS A 201 6.59 27.87 -8.02
CA LYS A 201 5.32 27.77 -8.74
C LYS A 201 5.31 26.56 -9.68
N PHE A 202 6.45 26.31 -10.34
CA PHE A 202 6.61 25.12 -11.17
C PHE A 202 6.54 23.83 -10.33
N GLN A 203 7.26 23.76 -9.20
CA GLN A 203 7.22 22.57 -8.34
C GLN A 203 5.80 22.26 -7.84
N VAL A 204 5.08 23.28 -7.37
CA VAL A 204 3.69 23.12 -6.92
C VAL A 204 2.77 22.75 -8.08
N GLY A 205 2.88 23.43 -9.24
CA GLY A 205 2.10 23.08 -10.43
C GLY A 205 2.34 21.65 -10.89
N LEU A 206 3.60 21.22 -10.94
CA LEU A 206 3.98 19.84 -11.28
C LEU A 206 3.46 18.83 -10.25
N THR A 207 3.53 19.16 -8.95
CA THR A 207 2.95 18.32 -7.87
C THR A 207 1.47 18.10 -8.11
N LEU A 208 0.70 19.17 -8.36
CA LEU A 208 -0.74 19.08 -8.58
C LEU A 208 -1.09 18.30 -9.86
N ILE A 209 -0.38 18.56 -10.96
CA ILE A 209 -0.59 17.86 -12.25
C ILE A 209 -0.30 16.37 -12.10
N LEU A 210 0.86 16.00 -11.53
CA LEU A 210 1.23 14.59 -11.38
C LEU A 210 0.31 13.87 -10.38
N THR A 211 -0.11 14.54 -9.31
CA THR A 211 -1.11 13.99 -8.38
C THR A 211 -2.41 13.69 -9.13
N ALA A 212 -2.96 14.66 -9.86
CA ALA A 212 -4.21 14.48 -10.60
C ALA A 212 -4.10 13.33 -11.64
N LEU A 213 -3.01 13.28 -12.40
CA LEU A 213 -2.78 12.22 -13.38
C LEU A 213 -2.66 10.84 -12.73
N LEU A 214 -1.90 10.70 -11.64
CA LEU A 214 -1.76 9.43 -10.93
C LEU A 214 -3.06 9.01 -10.26
N SER A 215 -3.74 9.91 -9.56
CA SER A 215 -5.03 9.60 -8.91
C SER A 215 -6.06 9.16 -9.93
N PHE A 216 -6.18 9.87 -11.07
CA PHE A 216 -7.09 9.46 -12.14
C PHE A 216 -6.70 8.10 -12.75
N SER A 217 -5.41 7.91 -13.07
CA SER A 217 -4.92 6.65 -13.63
C SER A 217 -5.17 5.46 -12.70
N HIS A 218 -4.95 5.64 -11.39
CA HIS A 218 -5.16 4.59 -10.41
C HIS A 218 -6.64 4.32 -10.17
N TRP A 219 -7.47 5.36 -10.13
CA TRP A 219 -8.92 5.22 -10.01
C TRP A 219 -9.50 4.45 -11.20
N TYR A 220 -9.14 4.86 -12.43
CA TYR A 220 -9.61 4.22 -13.65
C TYR A 220 -9.18 2.75 -13.78
N SER A 221 -8.01 2.41 -13.24
CA SER A 221 -7.45 1.05 -13.33
C SER A 221 -7.89 0.13 -12.17
N SER A 222 -8.55 0.67 -11.16
CA SER A 222 -8.79 -0.01 -9.88
C SER A 222 -9.58 -1.32 -9.98
N ASP A 223 -10.47 -1.43 -10.97
CA ASP A 223 -11.28 -2.62 -11.26
C ASP A 223 -10.93 -3.29 -12.61
N LYS A 224 -9.77 -2.93 -13.21
CA LYS A 224 -9.31 -3.48 -14.49
C LYS A 224 -8.42 -4.70 -14.25
N PHE A 225 -9.06 -5.87 -14.19
CA PHE A 225 -8.38 -7.13 -13.91
C PHE A 225 -7.34 -7.50 -14.97
N VAL A 226 -6.18 -7.95 -14.51
CA VAL A 226 -5.14 -8.57 -15.31
C VAL A 226 -5.04 -10.03 -14.90
N ILE A 227 -5.32 -10.93 -15.85
CA ILE A 227 -5.09 -12.35 -15.68
C ILE A 227 -3.60 -12.63 -15.86
N ARG A 228 -2.96 -13.18 -14.83
CA ARG A 228 -1.55 -13.53 -14.86
C ARG A 228 -1.38 -15.03 -14.77
N HIS A 229 -0.47 -15.58 -15.57
CA HIS A 229 -0.18 -17.01 -15.60
C HIS A 229 1.21 -17.27 -15.02
N GLN A 230 1.32 -18.21 -14.09
CA GLN A 230 2.59 -18.65 -13.54
C GLN A 230 2.63 -20.17 -13.47
N GLN A 231 3.75 -20.75 -13.91
CA GLN A 231 4.04 -22.16 -13.70
C GLN A 231 4.89 -22.29 -12.43
N LEU A 232 4.48 -23.21 -11.54
CA LEU A 232 5.19 -23.54 -10.31
C LEU A 232 5.58 -25.01 -10.36
N TYR A 233 6.86 -25.30 -10.15
CA TYR A 233 7.40 -26.65 -10.22
C TYR A 233 7.66 -27.15 -8.80
N LEU A 234 6.89 -28.12 -8.33
CA LEU A 234 6.98 -28.63 -6.96
C LEU A 234 7.66 -30.00 -6.91
N PRO A 235 8.74 -30.18 -6.11
CA PRO A 235 9.51 -31.43 -6.06
C PRO A 235 8.70 -32.67 -5.67
N ARG A 236 7.77 -32.53 -4.72
CA ARG A 236 6.91 -33.64 -4.25
C ARG A 236 5.62 -33.79 -5.03
N HIS A 237 5.42 -33.00 -6.08
CA HIS A 237 4.31 -33.21 -6.99
C HIS A 237 4.70 -34.29 -7.99
N THR A 238 4.22 -35.52 -7.73
CA THR A 238 4.61 -36.71 -8.50
C THR A 238 3.62 -37.06 -9.61
N SER A 239 2.47 -36.40 -9.68
CA SER A 239 1.50 -36.60 -10.76
C SER A 239 2.01 -35.96 -12.05
N THR A 240 2.45 -36.81 -13.00
CA THR A 240 2.93 -36.38 -14.31
C THR A 240 1.84 -36.20 -15.35
N LYS A 241 0.60 -36.62 -15.04
CA LYS A 241 -0.46 -36.76 -16.05
C LYS A 241 -1.29 -35.49 -16.26
N HIS A 242 -1.50 -34.67 -15.22
CA HIS A 242 -2.24 -33.41 -15.33
C HIS A 242 -1.68 -32.36 -14.35
N PRO A 243 -1.12 -31.22 -14.83
CA PRO A 243 -0.82 -30.07 -13.98
C PRO A 243 -2.07 -29.60 -13.25
N LEU A 244 -1.96 -29.27 -11.97
CA LEU A 244 -3.06 -28.68 -11.22
C LEU A 244 -3.16 -27.18 -11.58
N LYS A 245 -4.26 -26.79 -12.20
CA LYS A 245 -4.52 -25.41 -12.66
C LYS A 245 -5.51 -24.73 -11.73
N VAL A 246 -5.03 -23.75 -10.96
CA VAL A 246 -5.85 -23.05 -9.95
C VAL A 246 -5.94 -21.56 -10.23
N ALA A 247 -7.09 -20.96 -9.95
CA ALA A 247 -7.26 -19.52 -9.91
C ALA A 247 -7.09 -19.03 -8.46
N VAL A 248 -6.34 -17.94 -8.26
CA VAL A 248 -6.09 -17.34 -6.95
C VAL A 248 -6.62 -15.92 -6.93
N LEU A 249 -7.53 -15.65 -6.00
CA LEU A 249 -8.05 -14.34 -5.68
C LEU A 249 -7.83 -14.07 -4.19
N THR A 250 -7.58 -12.82 -3.85
CA THR A 250 -7.30 -12.36 -2.48
C THR A 250 -7.55 -10.87 -2.39
N ASP A 251 -7.77 -10.31 -1.21
CA ASP A 251 -7.96 -8.87 -1.02
C ASP A 251 -9.09 -8.31 -1.93
N LEU A 252 -10.28 -8.92 -1.87
CA LEU A 252 -11.45 -8.42 -2.61
C LEU A 252 -12.10 -7.22 -1.90
N HIS A 253 -12.08 -7.19 -0.57
CA HIS A 253 -12.60 -6.09 0.26
C HIS A 253 -14.02 -5.61 -0.07
N ALA A 254 -14.94 -6.54 -0.37
CA ALA A 254 -16.34 -6.21 -0.56
C ALA A 254 -16.87 -5.47 0.67
N GLY A 255 -17.30 -4.22 0.50
CA GLY A 255 -17.46 -3.27 1.60
C GLY A 255 -17.50 -1.86 1.04
N ALA A 256 -17.28 -0.84 1.86
CA ALA A 256 -17.73 0.51 1.54
C ALA A 256 -17.33 1.07 0.15
N ALA A 257 -16.14 0.78 -0.38
CA ALA A 257 -15.72 1.20 -1.73
C ALA A 257 -15.82 0.11 -2.83
N VAL A 258 -16.01 -1.15 -2.46
CA VAL A 258 -16.08 -2.29 -3.39
C VAL A 258 -17.50 -2.85 -3.38
N TYR A 259 -18.20 -2.67 -4.50
CA TYR A 259 -19.60 -3.03 -4.66
C TYR A 259 -19.75 -4.39 -5.36
N ALA A 260 -21.01 -4.85 -5.45
CA ALA A 260 -21.37 -6.10 -6.11
C ALA A 260 -20.81 -6.19 -7.55
N GLU A 261 -20.77 -5.06 -8.26
CA GLU A 261 -20.31 -5.00 -9.65
C GLU A 261 -18.83 -5.42 -9.78
N GLN A 262 -17.95 -4.95 -8.91
CA GLN A 262 -16.52 -5.29 -8.94
C GLN A 262 -16.31 -6.77 -8.63
N ILE A 263 -17.04 -7.31 -7.65
CA ILE A 263 -16.97 -8.74 -7.31
C ILE A 263 -17.49 -9.60 -8.47
N ALA A 264 -18.62 -9.21 -9.07
CA ALA A 264 -19.17 -9.90 -10.23
C ALA A 264 -18.21 -9.89 -11.43
N LYS A 265 -17.55 -8.76 -11.70
CA LYS A 265 -16.50 -8.69 -12.74
C LYS A 265 -15.32 -9.61 -12.43
N ALA A 266 -14.89 -9.74 -11.17
CA ALA A 266 -13.82 -10.68 -10.79
C ALA A 266 -14.25 -12.13 -11.07
N VAL A 267 -15.47 -12.51 -10.66
CA VAL A 267 -16.05 -13.84 -10.91
C VAL A 267 -16.18 -14.13 -12.41
N GLU A 268 -16.64 -13.16 -13.19
CA GLU A 268 -16.76 -13.28 -14.65
C GLU A 268 -15.38 -13.53 -15.30
N ASN A 269 -14.35 -12.83 -14.85
CA ASN A 269 -12.98 -13.02 -15.33
C ASN A 269 -12.42 -14.41 -15.00
N VAL A 270 -12.69 -14.94 -13.81
CA VAL A 270 -12.31 -16.31 -13.42
C VAL A 270 -13.05 -17.33 -14.28
N ASN A 271 -14.37 -17.17 -14.44
CA ASN A 271 -15.21 -18.10 -15.17
C ASN A 271 -14.93 -18.14 -16.69
N LYS A 272 -14.22 -17.13 -17.24
CA LYS A 272 -13.69 -17.16 -18.61
C LYS A 272 -12.52 -18.13 -18.79
N ILE A 273 -11.91 -18.59 -17.69
CA ILE A 273 -10.77 -19.52 -17.73
C ILE A 273 -11.30 -20.95 -17.79
N ASN A 274 -11.03 -21.63 -18.90
CA ASN A 274 -11.41 -23.04 -19.06
C ASN A 274 -10.56 -23.97 -18.20
N ASP A 275 -11.14 -25.10 -17.82
CA ASP A 275 -10.49 -26.24 -17.17
C ASP A 275 -9.75 -25.86 -15.87
N LEU A 276 -10.38 -25.03 -15.03
CA LEU A 276 -9.88 -24.74 -13.68
C LEU A 276 -10.18 -25.91 -12.74
N ASP A 277 -9.14 -26.43 -12.09
CA ASP A 277 -9.28 -27.47 -11.09
C ASP A 277 -9.84 -26.92 -9.78
N ALA A 278 -9.36 -25.77 -9.33
CA ALA A 278 -9.85 -25.13 -8.11
C ALA A 278 -9.77 -23.60 -8.18
N VAL A 279 -10.57 -22.95 -7.34
CA VAL A 279 -10.45 -21.51 -7.06
C VAL A 279 -10.06 -21.35 -5.60
N PHE A 280 -9.05 -20.54 -5.32
CA PHE A 280 -8.59 -20.21 -3.97
C PHE A 280 -8.90 -18.74 -3.67
N LEU A 281 -9.71 -18.52 -2.64
CA LEU A 281 -10.00 -17.22 -2.04
C LEU A 281 -9.15 -17.08 -0.77
N ILE A 282 -8.11 -16.26 -0.83
CA ILE A 282 -7.08 -16.20 0.23
C ILE A 282 -7.24 -14.92 1.06
N GLY A 283 -8.27 -14.87 1.92
CA GLY A 283 -8.49 -13.82 2.91
C GLY A 283 -8.84 -12.43 2.39
N ASP A 284 -9.34 -11.61 3.32
CA ASP A 284 -9.75 -10.22 3.12
C ASP A 284 -10.75 -10.06 1.97
N ILE A 285 -11.83 -10.83 2.05
CA ILE A 285 -12.94 -10.83 1.08
C ILE A 285 -13.97 -9.77 1.45
N ILE A 286 -14.15 -9.48 2.74
CA ILE A 286 -15.19 -8.58 3.26
C ILE A 286 -14.63 -7.43 4.09
N ASP A 287 -15.31 -6.28 4.07
CA ASP A 287 -14.93 -5.03 4.74
C ASP A 287 -16.09 -4.39 5.53
N ALA A 288 -17.17 -5.13 5.77
CA ALA A 288 -18.33 -4.68 6.54
C ALA A 288 -19.12 -5.87 7.14
N PRO A 289 -20.04 -5.64 8.10
CA PRO A 289 -20.93 -6.67 8.64
C PRO A 289 -21.83 -7.34 7.58
N ARG A 290 -22.18 -8.61 7.79
CA ARG A 290 -22.90 -9.43 6.80
C ARG A 290 -24.25 -8.85 6.41
N ASP A 291 -25.05 -8.44 7.39
CA ASP A 291 -26.37 -7.86 7.21
C ASP A 291 -26.39 -6.62 6.32
N LEU A 292 -25.24 -5.93 6.16
CA LEU A 292 -25.12 -4.73 5.33
C LEU A 292 -24.62 -5.01 3.90
N ILE A 293 -23.91 -6.11 3.66
CA ILE A 293 -23.17 -6.32 2.40
C ILE A 293 -23.23 -7.74 1.83
N GLU A 294 -24.08 -8.63 2.37
CA GLU A 294 -24.26 -10.00 1.85
C GLU A 294 -24.51 -10.04 0.33
N GLU A 295 -25.33 -9.13 -0.19
CA GLU A 295 -25.62 -9.00 -1.63
C GLU A 295 -24.37 -8.68 -2.48
N ARG A 296 -23.35 -8.01 -1.91
CA ARG A 296 -22.14 -7.62 -2.65
C ARG A 296 -21.28 -8.82 -3.02
N VAL A 297 -21.36 -9.88 -2.23
CA VAL A 297 -20.58 -11.10 -2.43
C VAL A 297 -21.39 -12.23 -3.05
N GLU A 298 -22.67 -12.00 -3.37
CA GLU A 298 -23.56 -13.03 -3.93
C GLU A 298 -22.97 -13.72 -5.16
N SER A 299 -22.34 -12.94 -6.05
CA SER A 299 -21.75 -13.48 -7.28
C SER A 299 -20.68 -14.54 -7.05
N LEU A 300 -20.03 -14.60 -5.87
CA LEU A 300 -19.03 -15.62 -5.55
C LEU A 300 -19.58 -17.04 -5.64
N ARG A 301 -20.89 -17.24 -5.44
CA ARG A 301 -21.56 -18.54 -5.60
C ARG A 301 -21.50 -19.09 -7.02
N HIS A 302 -21.17 -18.25 -7.99
CA HIS A 302 -21.09 -18.61 -9.39
C HIS A 302 -19.68 -18.95 -9.86
N LEU A 303 -18.67 -18.94 -8.98
CA LEU A 303 -17.32 -19.41 -9.31
C LEU A 303 -17.37 -20.89 -9.74
N ARG A 304 -16.74 -21.21 -10.87
CA ARG A 304 -16.74 -22.55 -11.45
C ARG A 304 -15.34 -23.15 -11.48
N SER A 305 -15.23 -24.38 -10.99
CA SER A 305 -14.03 -25.21 -11.09
C SER A 305 -14.38 -26.69 -10.85
N HIS A 306 -13.49 -27.61 -11.18
CA HIS A 306 -13.73 -29.06 -11.05
C HIS A 306 -13.84 -29.52 -9.59
N PHE A 307 -12.98 -29.04 -8.70
CA PHE A 307 -12.94 -29.41 -7.28
C PHE A 307 -13.66 -28.42 -6.36
N GLY A 308 -14.11 -27.29 -6.91
CA GLY A 308 -14.80 -26.22 -6.20
C GLY A 308 -13.89 -25.08 -5.74
N THR A 309 -14.46 -24.21 -4.92
CA THR A 309 -13.81 -23.01 -4.38
C THR A 309 -13.42 -23.27 -2.93
N PHE A 310 -12.22 -22.86 -2.53
CA PHE A 310 -11.70 -22.97 -1.17
C PHE A 310 -11.39 -21.59 -0.61
N PHE A 311 -11.66 -21.39 0.67
CA PHE A 311 -11.50 -20.10 1.33
C PHE A 311 -10.74 -20.22 2.65
N VAL A 312 -9.83 -19.28 2.90
CA VAL A 312 -9.21 -19.01 4.21
C VAL A 312 -9.44 -17.57 4.61
N THR A 313 -9.54 -17.31 5.92
CA THR A 313 -9.71 -15.95 6.45
C THR A 313 -8.43 -15.13 6.38
N GLY A 314 -8.58 -13.83 6.12
CA GLY A 314 -7.63 -12.79 6.46
C GLY A 314 -8.04 -12.11 7.77
N ASN A 315 -7.45 -10.95 8.05
CA ASN A 315 -7.77 -10.20 9.27
C ASN A 315 -9.10 -9.46 9.16
N HIS A 316 -9.54 -9.08 7.96
CA HIS A 316 -10.77 -8.31 7.77
C HIS A 316 -12.04 -9.10 8.09
N GLU A 317 -12.04 -10.41 7.89
CA GLU A 317 -13.16 -11.28 8.30
C GLU A 317 -13.49 -11.21 9.80
N TYR A 318 -12.53 -10.80 10.62
CA TYR A 318 -12.67 -10.66 12.07
C TYR A 318 -12.82 -9.20 12.51
N TYR A 319 -12.70 -8.24 11.59
CA TYR A 319 -12.85 -6.82 11.88
C TYR A 319 -14.31 -6.37 11.84
N TYR A 320 -15.18 -7.08 11.12
CA TYR A 320 -16.56 -6.65 10.82
C TYR A 320 -17.61 -7.72 11.15
N GLY A 321 -17.87 -7.90 12.45
CA GLY A 321 -18.91 -8.79 12.96
C GLY A 321 -18.38 -10.19 13.32
N ASN A 322 -19.31 -11.12 13.48
CA ASN A 322 -19.01 -12.50 13.80
C ASN A 322 -18.59 -13.25 12.52
N VAL A 323 -17.32 -13.64 12.44
CA VAL A 323 -16.76 -14.38 11.30
C VAL A 323 -17.57 -15.64 10.93
N ASN A 324 -18.26 -16.27 11.89
CA ASN A 324 -19.05 -17.47 11.61
C ASN A 324 -20.25 -17.19 10.68
N GLU A 325 -20.82 -15.97 10.73
CA GLU A 325 -21.91 -15.58 9.84
C GLU A 325 -21.45 -15.58 8.38
N TRP A 326 -20.20 -15.16 8.13
CA TRP A 326 -19.56 -15.23 6.82
C TRP A 326 -19.23 -16.66 6.39
N PHE A 327 -18.80 -17.50 7.33
CA PHE A 327 -18.60 -18.93 7.05
C PHE A 327 -19.89 -19.61 6.62
N GLU A 328 -20.97 -19.41 7.35
CA GLU A 328 -22.28 -19.97 7.01
C GLU A 328 -22.74 -19.52 5.62
N LEU A 329 -22.56 -18.23 5.30
CA LEU A 329 -22.90 -17.70 3.98
C LEU A 329 -22.07 -18.35 2.87
N PHE A 330 -20.75 -18.35 3.00
CA PHE A 330 -19.87 -18.93 1.98
C PHE A 330 -20.04 -20.45 1.85
N GLU A 331 -20.29 -21.17 2.94
CA GLU A 331 -20.67 -22.59 2.88
C GLU A 331 -21.98 -22.79 2.12
N SER A 332 -22.98 -21.90 2.30
CA SER A 332 -24.23 -21.93 1.52
C SER A 332 -24.03 -21.68 0.02
N TYR A 333 -22.93 -21.02 -0.35
CA TYR A 333 -22.50 -20.82 -1.74
C TYR A 333 -21.72 -22.02 -2.31
N GLY A 334 -21.51 -23.08 -1.52
CA GLY A 334 -20.69 -24.23 -1.89
C GLY A 334 -19.18 -23.98 -1.78
N ILE A 335 -18.76 -22.89 -1.12
CA ILE A 335 -17.36 -22.58 -0.88
C ILE A 335 -16.86 -23.37 0.34
N LYS A 336 -15.77 -24.11 0.16
CA LYS A 336 -15.16 -24.93 1.19
C LYS A 336 -14.27 -24.07 2.09
N ILE A 337 -14.69 -23.87 3.33
CA ILE A 337 -13.91 -23.12 4.32
C ILE A 337 -12.81 -24.02 4.88
N LEU A 338 -11.56 -23.65 4.68
CA LEU A 338 -10.41 -24.32 5.28
C LEU A 338 -10.20 -23.77 6.69
N LYS A 339 -11.03 -24.23 7.64
CA LYS A 339 -10.99 -23.81 9.04
C LYS A 339 -9.77 -24.43 9.71
N ASN A 340 -8.78 -23.60 9.98
CA ASN A 340 -7.71 -23.93 10.90
C ASN A 340 -7.95 -23.10 12.16
N ARG A 341 -8.52 -23.73 13.19
CA ARG A 341 -9.01 -23.04 14.39
C ARG A 341 -7.88 -22.19 14.97
N LEU A 342 -8.04 -20.89 15.20
CA LEU A 342 -7.47 -20.26 16.40
C LEU A 342 -7.98 -18.85 16.70
N HIS A 343 -8.04 -18.58 18.01
CA HIS A 343 -8.08 -17.26 18.60
C HIS A 343 -6.83 -16.45 18.19
N ASN A 344 -6.99 -15.16 17.87
CA ASN A 344 -5.93 -14.16 17.62
C ASN A 344 -5.46 -13.90 16.18
N HIS A 345 -6.16 -14.36 15.14
CA HIS A 345 -5.82 -14.08 13.73
C HIS A 345 -4.45 -14.61 13.27
N GLU A 346 -3.91 -15.61 13.96
CA GLU A 346 -2.68 -16.28 13.57
C GLU A 346 -3.01 -17.66 12.98
N MET A 347 -2.22 -18.08 11.99
CA MET A 347 -2.35 -19.41 11.42
C MET A 347 -2.15 -20.48 12.49
N ASP A 348 -3.10 -21.40 12.64
CA ASP A 348 -2.86 -22.63 13.38
C ASP A 348 -2.01 -23.59 12.54
N VAL A 349 -0.69 -23.52 12.66
CA VAL A 349 0.21 -24.43 11.93
C VAL A 349 -0.07 -25.92 12.19
N THR A 350 -0.89 -26.29 13.19
CA THR A 350 -1.18 -27.70 13.49
C THR A 350 -2.04 -28.42 12.45
N ALA A 351 -2.83 -27.77 11.58
CA ALA A 351 -3.50 -28.51 10.49
C ALA A 351 -2.52 -29.18 9.54
N ILE A 352 -1.29 -28.67 9.44
CA ILE A 352 -0.24 -29.31 8.63
C ILE A 352 0.05 -30.74 9.15
N LYS A 353 -0.22 -31.05 10.42
CA LYS A 353 -0.10 -32.42 10.96
C LYS A 353 -1.07 -33.40 10.32
N ALA A 354 -2.23 -32.94 9.88
CA ALA A 354 -3.25 -33.78 9.25
C ALA A 354 -2.92 -34.11 7.79
N CYS A 355 -2.00 -33.36 7.16
CA CYS A 355 -1.59 -33.59 5.78
C CYS A 355 -0.74 -34.87 5.64
N PRO A 356 -0.99 -35.71 4.60
CA PRO A 356 -0.17 -36.87 4.29
C PRO A 356 1.28 -36.47 3.98
N LEU A 357 2.26 -37.28 4.44
CA LEU A 357 3.69 -36.98 4.28
C LEU A 357 4.20 -37.10 2.84
N ASN A 358 3.56 -37.94 2.03
CA ASN A 358 4.02 -38.28 0.68
C ASN A 358 3.22 -37.56 -0.43
N GLU A 359 2.44 -36.56 -0.05
CA GLU A 359 1.62 -35.77 -0.97
C GLU A 359 2.09 -34.31 -1.01
N THR A 360 1.75 -33.62 -2.09
CA THR A 360 2.01 -32.18 -2.21
C THR A 360 1.16 -31.40 -1.21
N THR A 361 1.81 -30.62 -0.34
CA THR A 361 1.11 -29.78 0.64
C THR A 361 1.16 -28.31 0.21
N ILE A 362 -0.02 -27.77 -0.12
CA ILE A 362 -0.23 -26.35 -0.42
C ILE A 362 -0.92 -25.70 0.78
N VAL A 363 -0.29 -24.68 1.34
CA VAL A 363 -0.83 -23.87 2.44
C VAL A 363 -1.42 -22.60 1.86
N LEU A 364 -2.70 -22.34 2.16
CA LEU A 364 -3.32 -21.04 1.94
C LEU A 364 -3.20 -20.25 3.23
N GLU A 365 -2.47 -19.13 3.19
CA GLU A 365 -2.28 -18.27 4.34
C GLU A 365 -2.30 -16.82 3.85
N HIS A 366 -3.26 -16.04 4.33
CA HIS A 366 -3.46 -14.68 3.86
C HIS A 366 -2.22 -13.80 4.11
N ASN A 367 -1.65 -13.86 5.32
CA ASN A 367 -0.52 -13.01 5.70
C ASN A 367 0.83 -13.70 5.48
N PRO A 368 1.65 -13.26 4.52
CA PRO A 368 2.93 -13.92 4.21
C PRO A 368 3.96 -13.80 5.34
N SER A 369 3.76 -12.96 6.37
CA SER A 369 4.65 -12.92 7.53
C SER A 369 4.63 -14.23 8.34
N ALA A 370 3.54 -15.00 8.26
CA ALA A 370 3.39 -16.30 8.91
C ALA A 370 4.31 -17.38 8.30
N THR A 371 4.88 -17.15 7.11
CA THR A 371 5.80 -18.10 6.45
C THR A 371 6.92 -18.58 7.36
N LYS A 372 7.52 -17.71 8.19
CA LYS A 372 8.58 -18.14 9.12
C LYS A 372 8.09 -19.18 10.13
N GLN A 373 6.87 -19.01 10.64
CA GLN A 373 6.26 -19.94 11.60
C GLN A 373 5.90 -21.25 10.93
N ILE A 374 5.36 -21.20 9.70
CA ILE A 374 5.02 -22.38 8.88
C ILE A 374 6.27 -23.23 8.62
N LEU A 375 7.38 -22.59 8.21
CA LEU A 375 8.64 -23.29 7.94
C LEU A 375 9.23 -23.91 9.20
N ALA A 376 9.27 -23.16 10.32
CA ALA A 376 9.76 -23.69 11.58
C ALA A 376 8.93 -24.89 12.06
N PHE A 377 7.61 -24.85 11.87
CA PHE A 377 6.74 -25.98 12.17
C PHE A 377 7.01 -27.18 11.24
N SER A 378 7.14 -26.92 9.94
CA SER A 378 7.45 -27.94 8.93
C SER A 378 8.72 -28.71 9.26
N GLU A 379 9.77 -28.00 9.66
CA GLU A 379 11.05 -28.58 10.08
C GLU A 379 10.93 -29.36 11.40
N ASN A 380 10.36 -28.73 12.44
CA ASN A 380 10.28 -29.32 13.78
C ASN A 380 9.44 -30.60 13.84
N PHE A 381 8.40 -30.73 13.01
CA PHE A 381 7.52 -31.89 12.99
C PHE A 381 7.75 -32.81 11.79
N SER A 382 8.78 -32.55 10.97
CA SER A 382 9.04 -33.30 9.72
C SER A 382 7.79 -33.37 8.83
N ARG A 383 7.05 -32.27 8.76
CA ARG A 383 5.82 -32.13 7.97
C ARG A 383 6.09 -31.25 6.78
N PRO A 384 6.38 -31.81 5.60
CA PRO A 384 6.77 -31.02 4.45
C PRO A 384 5.69 -30.05 3.97
N VAL A 385 6.08 -28.80 3.69
CA VAL A 385 5.27 -27.82 2.97
C VAL A 385 5.93 -27.55 1.62
N ASP A 386 5.16 -27.56 0.53
CA ASP A 386 5.68 -27.36 -0.83
C ASP A 386 5.44 -25.95 -1.34
N LEU A 387 4.27 -25.40 -1.07
CA LEU A 387 3.83 -24.11 -1.58
C LEU A 387 2.99 -23.38 -0.53
N ILE A 388 3.27 -22.09 -0.34
CA ILE A 388 2.46 -21.17 0.45
C ILE A 388 1.91 -20.12 -0.52
N LEU A 389 0.59 -19.92 -0.51
CA LEU A 389 -0.09 -18.89 -1.30
C LEU A 389 -0.64 -17.82 -0.37
N SER A 390 -0.32 -16.55 -0.66
CA SER A 390 -0.62 -15.40 0.21
C SER A 390 -1.03 -14.14 -0.57
N GLY A 391 -1.65 -13.19 0.15
CA GLY A 391 -2.02 -11.84 -0.31
C GLY A 391 -1.58 -10.79 0.69
N HIS A 392 -2.51 -9.96 1.18
CA HIS A 392 -2.39 -9.05 2.34
C HIS A 392 -1.53 -7.80 2.13
N THR A 393 -0.47 -7.89 1.32
CA THR A 393 0.51 -6.80 1.22
C THR A 393 0.06 -5.63 0.36
N HIS A 394 -1.01 -5.81 -0.44
CA HIS A 394 -1.49 -4.83 -1.41
C HIS A 394 -0.37 -4.22 -2.28
N ALA A 395 0.62 -5.03 -2.64
CA ALA A 395 1.92 -4.58 -3.15
C ALA A 395 1.92 -3.78 -4.47
N GLY A 396 0.75 -3.50 -5.02
CA GLY A 396 0.53 -2.63 -6.17
C GLY A 396 -0.64 -1.66 -6.01
N GLN A 397 -1.21 -1.45 -4.82
CA GLN A 397 -2.30 -0.47 -4.69
C GLN A 397 -1.77 0.95 -4.91
N PHE A 398 -0.71 1.28 -4.18
CA PHE A 398 0.02 2.53 -4.32
C PHE A 398 1.51 2.21 -4.52
N LEU A 399 1.96 2.02 -5.77
CA LEU A 399 3.37 1.68 -6.06
C LEU A 399 4.37 2.67 -5.44
N ILE A 400 3.95 3.90 -5.24
CA ILE A 400 4.65 4.91 -4.46
C ILE A 400 5.11 4.43 -3.07
N VAL A 401 4.26 3.72 -2.32
CA VAL A 401 4.62 3.25 -0.97
C VAL A 401 5.41 1.95 -1.01
N ALA A 402 5.47 1.27 -2.17
CA ALA A 402 6.12 -0.04 -2.32
C ALA A 402 7.60 -0.06 -1.87
N PRO A 403 8.46 0.92 -2.21
CA PRO A 403 9.85 0.92 -1.75
C PRO A 403 9.96 0.99 -0.22
N LEU A 404 9.07 1.75 0.44
CA LEU A 404 9.04 1.84 1.90
C LEU A 404 8.47 0.55 2.50
N ALA A 405 7.36 0.04 1.97
CA ALA A 405 6.73 -1.19 2.43
C ALA A 405 7.71 -2.39 2.36
N ARG A 406 8.50 -2.48 1.29
CA ARG A 406 9.52 -3.54 1.12
C ARG A 406 10.64 -3.51 2.17
N LEU A 407 10.87 -2.39 2.84
CA LEU A 407 11.85 -2.30 3.94
C LEU A 407 11.33 -2.90 5.25
N PHE A 408 10.00 -2.95 5.43
CA PHE A 408 9.37 -3.40 6.66
C PHE A 408 8.72 -4.78 6.55
N LEU A 409 8.37 -5.22 5.33
CA LEU A 409 7.74 -6.50 5.08
C LEU A 409 8.77 -7.56 4.69
N PRO A 410 8.76 -8.75 5.33
CA PRO A 410 9.68 -9.83 4.99
C PRO A 410 9.46 -10.36 3.57
N TYR A 411 8.20 -10.37 3.13
CA TYR A 411 7.76 -10.77 1.81
C TYR A 411 6.76 -9.73 1.33
N PHE A 412 6.97 -9.21 0.11
CA PHE A 412 6.19 -8.09 -0.41
C PHE A 412 5.30 -8.52 -1.58
N TYR A 413 5.89 -9.05 -2.65
CA TYR A 413 5.18 -9.45 -3.86
C TYR A 413 6.02 -10.39 -4.71
N GLY A 414 5.34 -11.35 -5.33
CA GLY A 414 5.92 -12.27 -6.29
C GLY A 414 6.23 -13.64 -5.69
N HIS A 415 7.12 -14.35 -6.38
CA HIS A 415 7.47 -15.74 -6.10
C HIS A 415 8.84 -15.83 -5.41
N TYR A 416 8.88 -16.52 -4.27
CA TYR A 416 10.05 -16.69 -3.42
C TYR A 416 10.38 -18.18 -3.26
N SER A 417 11.65 -18.54 -3.41
CA SER A 417 12.18 -19.83 -3.00
C SER A 417 12.60 -19.77 -1.53
N LEU A 418 12.16 -20.74 -0.73
CA LEU A 418 12.45 -20.82 0.71
C LEU A 418 13.54 -21.85 0.98
N ASN A 419 14.22 -21.72 2.12
CA ASN A 419 15.44 -22.47 2.43
C ASN A 419 15.24 -23.99 2.50
N ASN A 420 14.05 -24.47 2.83
CA ASN A 420 13.71 -25.89 2.93
C ASN A 420 13.19 -26.49 1.60
N GLY A 421 13.31 -25.75 0.49
CA GLY A 421 12.80 -26.15 -0.83
C GLY A 421 11.34 -25.82 -1.09
N ALA A 422 10.61 -25.27 -0.10
CA ALA A 422 9.26 -24.76 -0.30
C ALA A 422 9.26 -23.47 -1.14
N GLN A 423 8.12 -23.14 -1.73
CA GLN A 423 7.88 -21.89 -2.46
C GLN A 423 6.85 -21.04 -1.73
N LEU A 424 7.00 -19.72 -1.79
CA LEU A 424 5.98 -18.75 -1.35
C LEU A 424 5.57 -17.88 -2.54
N PHE A 425 4.28 -17.73 -2.75
CA PHE A 425 3.71 -16.84 -3.75
C PHE A 425 2.86 -15.77 -3.09
N VAL A 426 3.18 -14.49 -3.32
CA VAL A 426 2.47 -13.35 -2.75
C VAL A 426 1.84 -12.51 -3.86
N SER A 427 0.51 -12.45 -3.89
CA SER A 427 -0.26 -11.60 -4.81
C SER A 427 -0.28 -10.13 -4.37
N ALA A 428 -0.52 -9.21 -5.31
CA ALA A 428 -0.77 -7.79 -5.03
C ALA A 428 -2.23 -7.50 -4.64
N GLY A 429 -3.05 -8.53 -4.46
CA GLY A 429 -4.49 -8.42 -4.27
C GLY A 429 -5.26 -8.38 -5.58
N THR A 430 -6.52 -8.78 -5.54
CA THR A 430 -7.42 -8.75 -6.70
C THR A 430 -8.09 -7.39 -6.85
N LEU A 431 -8.53 -6.76 -5.76
CA LEU A 431 -9.09 -5.41 -5.74
C LEU A 431 -8.27 -4.50 -4.82
N PHE A 432 -8.91 -3.58 -4.12
CA PHE A 432 -8.26 -2.51 -3.36
C PHE A 432 -8.96 -2.32 -2.02
N GLN A 433 -8.23 -1.79 -1.04
CA GLN A 433 -8.76 -1.45 0.27
C GLN A 433 -8.90 0.07 0.43
N ASN A 434 -9.96 0.55 1.07
CA ASN A 434 -10.22 1.98 1.31
C ASN A 434 -10.39 2.79 0.00
N ALA A 435 -9.32 3.42 -0.49
CA ALA A 435 -9.37 4.29 -1.64
C ALA A 435 -9.61 3.48 -2.92
N PRO A 436 -10.57 3.86 -3.77
CA PRO A 436 -10.86 3.20 -5.04
C PRO A 436 -9.79 3.54 -6.08
N MET A 437 -8.55 3.20 -5.78
CA MET A 437 -7.35 3.54 -6.53
C MET A 437 -6.38 2.37 -6.44
N LYS A 438 -6.01 1.82 -7.59
CA LYS A 438 -4.99 0.78 -7.69
C LYS A 438 -4.04 1.08 -8.84
N THR A 439 -2.75 0.80 -8.67
CA THR A 439 -1.78 1.05 -9.75
C THR A 439 -2.18 0.24 -10.98
N PRO A 440 -2.06 0.81 -12.20
CA PRO A 440 -2.37 0.08 -13.42
C PRO A 440 -1.71 -1.31 -13.46
N PHE A 441 -2.48 -2.30 -13.94
CA PHE A 441 -2.07 -3.70 -14.05
C PHE A 441 -1.86 -4.47 -12.74
N MET A 442 -2.25 -3.91 -11.59
CA MET A 442 -2.08 -4.55 -10.27
C MET A 442 -3.37 -5.11 -9.67
N SER A 443 -4.52 -4.98 -10.35
CA SER A 443 -5.74 -5.73 -10.00
C SER A 443 -5.62 -7.13 -10.60
N GLU A 444 -5.09 -8.08 -9.83
CA GLU A 444 -4.58 -9.34 -10.37
C GLU A 444 -5.47 -10.54 -10.03
N ILE A 445 -5.64 -11.41 -11.02
CA ILE A 445 -6.15 -12.77 -10.82
C ILE A 445 -5.07 -13.70 -11.34
N TRP A 446 -4.54 -14.55 -10.45
CA TRP A 446 -3.44 -15.43 -10.79
C TRP A 446 -3.95 -16.81 -11.17
N ILE A 447 -3.53 -17.29 -12.34
CA ILE A 447 -3.73 -18.66 -12.79
C ILE A 447 -2.40 -19.39 -12.60
N LEU A 448 -2.36 -20.26 -11.59
CA LEU A 448 -1.17 -21.03 -11.25
C LEU A 448 -1.31 -22.44 -11.84
N GLU A 449 -0.33 -22.83 -12.65
CA GLU A 449 -0.17 -24.20 -13.11
C GLU A 449 0.91 -24.88 -12.28
N ILE A 450 0.48 -25.74 -11.36
CA ILE A 450 1.36 -26.51 -10.48
C ILE A 450 1.75 -27.79 -11.21
N LYS A 451 3.05 -27.94 -11.44
CA LYS A 451 3.65 -29.00 -12.25
C LYS A 451 4.63 -29.83 -11.42
N PRO A 452 4.84 -31.11 -11.80
CA PRO A 452 5.92 -31.90 -11.26
C PRO A 452 7.26 -31.28 -11.66
N PHE A 453 8.26 -31.39 -10.80
CA PHE A 453 9.64 -31.06 -11.18
C PHE A 453 10.06 -31.99 -12.33
N LYS A 454 10.46 -31.42 -13.47
CA LYS A 454 11.16 -32.19 -14.51
C LYS A 454 12.62 -32.31 -14.06
N ASN A 455 13.06 -33.53 -13.78
CA ASN A 455 14.48 -33.84 -13.63
C ASN A 455 15.25 -33.55 -14.93
#